data_AF-A0A6V7JBR2-F1
#
_entry.id   AF-A0A6V7JBR2-F1
#
_cell.length_a   1.000
_cell.length_b   1.000
_cell.length_c   1.000
_cell.angle_alpha   90.00
_cell.angle_beta   90.00
_cell.angle_gamma   90.00
#
_symmetry.space_group_name_H-M   'P 1'
#
loop_
_entity.id
_entity.type
_entity.pdbx_description
1 polymer ?
#
loop_
_entity_poly.entity_id
_entity_poly.type
_entity_poly.pdbx_seq_one_letter_code
_entity_poly.pdbx_strand_id
1 'polypeptide(L)'
;SYWADLGGQWVHGSEGNVAYELAEPFGLLSKSRNPGEPEEAPYEITFYGSNGHPLAKDMTDDLVEFTTFITENMTGVEQLKTGSYGEFLRT
;
A
#
# COMPACT_ATOMS: atom_id res chain seq x y z
N SER A 1 15.15 -8.43 21.96
CA SER A 1 15.91 -8.48 20.70
C SER A 1 15.08 -7.82 19.62
N TYR A 2 15.70 -7.02 18.74
CA TYR A 2 15.03 -6.41 17.59
C TYR A 2 15.49 -7.13 16.33
N TRP A 3 14.55 -7.45 15.44
CA TRP A 3 14.80 -8.14 14.19
C TRP A 3 14.23 -7.28 13.06
N ALA A 4 14.98 -7.17 11.96
CA ALA A 4 14.56 -6.45 10.77
C ALA A 4 14.99 -7.27 9.55
N ASP A 5 14.07 -7.49 8.63
CA ASP A 5 14.38 -8.07 7.32
C ASP A 5 14.85 -6.96 6.39
N LEU A 6 16.09 -7.08 5.89
CA LEU A 6 16.66 -6.17 4.89
C LEU A 6 16.36 -6.63 3.45
N GLY A 7 15.62 -7.73 3.31
CA GLY A 7 15.24 -8.34 2.04
C GLY A 7 13.72 -8.36 1.84
N GLY A 8 13.20 -9.49 1.37
CA GLY A 8 11.76 -9.69 1.20
C GLY A 8 11.05 -9.83 2.53
N GLN A 9 10.46 -8.74 3.03
CA GLN A 9 9.71 -8.74 4.29
C GLN A 9 8.24 -9.14 4.12
N TRP A 10 7.67 -9.01 2.92
CA TRP A 10 6.24 -9.18 2.68
C TRP A 10 5.95 -10.36 1.74
N VAL A 11 4.94 -11.16 2.08
CA VAL A 11 4.36 -12.19 1.21
C VAL A 11 2.97 -11.73 0.78
N HIS A 12 2.81 -11.44 -0.51
CA HIS A 12 1.54 -10.93 -1.06
C HIS A 12 0.68 -12.08 -1.58
N GLY A 13 -0.52 -12.23 -1.00
CA GLY A 13 -1.51 -13.25 -1.38
C GLY A 13 -1.18 -14.66 -0.88
N SER A 14 -2.23 -15.47 -0.69
CA SER A 14 -2.13 -16.86 -0.21
C SER A 14 -2.40 -17.92 -1.29
N GLU A 15 -3.12 -17.57 -2.35
CA GLU A 15 -3.52 -18.52 -3.39
C GLU A 15 -2.47 -18.62 -4.49
N GLY A 16 -1.94 -19.84 -4.73
CA GLY A 16 -0.93 -20.10 -5.76
C GLY A 16 0.42 -19.42 -5.50
N ASN A 17 0.66 -18.93 -4.28
CA ASN A 17 1.91 -18.30 -3.89
C ASN A 17 2.80 -19.31 -3.16
N VAL A 18 3.86 -19.78 -3.84
CA VAL A 18 4.81 -20.75 -3.28
C VAL A 18 5.50 -20.26 -2.00
N ALA A 19 5.72 -18.95 -1.84
CA ALA A 19 6.32 -18.41 -0.62
C ALA A 19 5.36 -18.53 0.57
N TYR A 20 4.05 -18.35 0.35
CA TYR A 20 3.03 -18.57 1.36
C TYR A 20 2.94 -20.05 1.73
N GLU A 21 2.81 -20.92 0.72
CA GLU A 21 2.69 -22.38 0.90
C GLU A 21 3.85 -22.99 1.68
N LEU A 22 5.07 -22.45 1.50
CA LEU A 22 6.26 -22.91 2.22
C LEU A 22 6.38 -22.33 3.63
N ALA A 23 5.96 -21.08 3.86
CA ALA A 23 6.20 -20.38 5.13
C ALA A 23 5.10 -20.58 6.17
N GLU A 24 3.83 -20.72 5.73
CA GLU A 24 2.67 -20.81 6.61
C GLU A 24 2.70 -22.01 7.58
N PRO A 25 3.04 -23.25 7.14
CA PRO A 25 3.04 -24.41 8.03
C PRO A 25 4.06 -24.32 9.18
N PHE A 26 5.05 -23.44 9.06
CA PHE A 26 6.08 -23.22 10.07
C PHE A 26 5.80 -22.00 10.96
N GLY A 27 4.65 -21.32 10.77
CA GLY A 27 4.30 -20.13 11.55
C GLY A 27 5.23 -18.94 11.33
N LEU A 28 5.83 -18.83 10.14
CA LEU A 28 6.77 -17.76 9.80
C LEU A 28 6.10 -16.48 9.28
N LEU A 29 4.77 -16.50 9.11
CA LEU A 29 4.00 -15.38 8.59
C LEU A 29 3.07 -14.83 9.67
N SER A 30 3.07 -13.50 9.80
CA SER A 30 1.97 -12.76 10.39
C SER A 30 1.06 -12.27 9.28
N LYS A 31 -0.25 -12.50 9.38
CA LYS A 31 -1.21 -11.91 8.44
C LYS A 31 -1.27 -10.42 8.68
N SER A 32 -1.01 -9.60 7.65
CA SER A 32 -1.43 -8.21 7.72
C SER A 32 -2.95 -8.22 7.78
N ARG A 33 -3.53 -7.68 8.84
CA ARG A 33 -4.97 -7.47 8.83
C ARG A 33 -5.19 -6.28 7.90
N ASN A 34 -6.13 -6.42 6.96
CA ASN A 34 -6.44 -5.35 6.04
C ASN A 34 -6.95 -4.14 6.83
N PRO A 35 -6.72 -2.89 6.37
CA PRO A 35 -7.41 -1.73 6.93
C PRO A 35 -8.92 -1.98 6.93
N GLY A 36 -9.57 -1.91 8.11
CA GLY A 36 -11.02 -2.06 8.24
C GLY A 36 -11.53 -3.42 8.72
N GLU A 37 -10.66 -4.39 9.01
CA GLU A 37 -11.05 -5.57 9.80
C GLU A 37 -11.40 -5.13 11.25
N PRO A 38 -12.47 -5.66 11.86
CA PRO A 38 -13.01 -5.17 13.14
C PRO A 38 -12.04 -5.25 14.33
N GLU A 39 -10.90 -5.92 14.18
CA GLU A 39 -9.87 -6.10 15.22
C GLU A 39 -8.60 -5.25 15.00
N GLU A 40 -8.51 -4.39 13.97
CA GLU A 40 -7.39 -3.42 13.85
C GLU A 40 -7.84 -1.97 13.86
N ALA A 41 -6.96 -1.12 14.40
CA ALA A 41 -7.06 0.31 14.24
C ALA A 41 -6.85 0.67 12.75
N PRO A 42 -7.58 1.66 12.21
CA PRO A 42 -7.31 2.17 10.87
C PRO A 42 -5.86 2.64 10.76
N TYR A 43 -5.23 2.41 9.61
CA TYR A 43 -3.89 2.93 9.32
C TYR A 43 -3.92 4.46 9.38
N GLU A 44 -3.33 5.04 10.42
CA GLU A 44 -3.08 6.48 10.47
C GLU A 44 -1.79 6.79 9.71
N ILE A 45 -1.93 7.19 8.44
CA ILE A 45 -0.80 7.64 7.63
C ILE A 45 -0.63 9.14 7.83
N THR A 46 0.56 9.57 8.27
CA THR A 46 0.94 10.99 8.32
C THR A 46 2.10 11.22 7.36
N PHE A 47 1.91 12.14 6.41
CA PHE A 47 2.98 12.53 5.49
C PHE A 47 3.74 13.73 6.07
N TYR A 48 5.05 13.72 5.88
CA TYR A 48 5.94 14.80 6.32
C TYR A 48 6.65 15.41 5.11
N GLY A 49 6.74 16.74 5.08
CA GLY A 49 7.55 17.46 4.11
C GLY A 49 9.05 17.30 4.39
N SER A 50 9.89 17.73 3.44
CA SER A 50 11.36 17.73 3.61
C SER A 50 11.86 18.63 4.75
N ASN A 51 11.02 19.54 5.22
CA ASN A 51 11.24 20.36 6.41
C ASN A 51 10.91 19.63 7.73
N GLY A 52 10.43 18.38 7.67
CA GLY A 52 10.03 17.59 8.84
C GLY A 52 8.68 17.99 9.45
N HIS A 53 7.92 18.88 8.81
CA HIS A 53 6.57 19.23 9.25
C HIS A 53 5.52 18.35 8.60
N PRO A 54 4.43 18.01 9.31
CA PRO A 54 3.33 17.25 8.72
C PRO A 54 2.68 18.05 7.59
N LEU A 55 2.27 17.34 6.54
CA LEU A 55 1.46 17.89 5.47
C LEU A 55 0.00 18.01 5.91
N ALA A 56 -0.76 18.89 5.23
CA ALA A 56 -2.16 19.10 5.53
C ALA A 56 -2.98 17.83 5.24
N LYS A 57 -3.89 17.47 6.14
CA LYS A 57 -4.60 16.19 6.11
C LYS A 57 -5.48 16.04 4.87
N ASP A 58 -6.18 17.10 4.48
CA ASP A 58 -7.01 17.14 3.28
C ASP A 58 -6.22 16.76 2.02
N MET A 59 -5.07 17.40 1.82
CA MET A 59 -4.18 17.09 0.70
C MET A 59 -3.65 15.64 0.75
N THR A 60 -3.34 15.13 1.94
CA THR A 60 -2.84 13.75 2.06
C THR A 60 -3.94 12.71 1.89
N ASP A 61 -5.17 13.02 2.29
CA ASP A 61 -6.34 12.15 2.08
C ASP A 61 -6.60 12.02 0.58
N ASP A 62 -6.62 13.14 -0.16
CA ASP A 62 -6.78 13.15 -1.62
C ASP A 62 -5.67 12.34 -2.32
N LEU A 63 -4.43 12.45 -1.84
CA LEU A 63 -3.30 11.70 -2.38
C LEU A 63 -3.44 10.19 -2.13
N VAL A 64 -3.82 9.80 -0.91
CA VAL A 64 -4.05 8.39 -0.58
C VAL A 64 -5.16 7.81 -1.45
N GLU A 65 -6.30 8.50 -1.55
CA GLU A 65 -7.42 8.09 -2.40
C GLU A 65 -6.99 7.90 -3.86
N PHE A 66 -6.26 8.87 -4.41
CA PHE A 66 -5.73 8.81 -5.76
C PHE A 66 -4.79 7.61 -5.98
N THR A 67 -3.86 7.38 -5.05
CA THR A 67 -2.91 6.27 -5.16
C THR A 67 -3.59 4.91 -5.04
N THR A 68 -4.56 4.76 -4.14
CA THR A 68 -5.39 3.55 -4.04
C THR A 68 -6.15 3.32 -5.34
N PHE A 69 -6.81 4.35 -5.87
CA PHE A 69 -7.54 4.26 -7.13
C PHE A 69 -6.67 3.73 -8.27
N ILE A 70 -5.46 4.28 -8.45
CA ILE A 70 -4.56 3.83 -9.53
C ILE A 70 -4.05 2.41 -9.30
N THR A 71 -3.72 2.06 -8.05
CA THR A 71 -3.18 0.73 -7.72
C THR A 71 -4.21 -0.37 -7.94
N GLU A 72 -5.48 -0.08 -7.68
CA GLU A 72 -6.59 -1.01 -7.92
C GLU A 72 -7.04 -1.03 -9.38
N ASN A 73 -6.85 0.08 -10.10
CA ASN A 73 -7.27 0.24 -11.50
C ASN A 73 -6.06 0.42 -12.44
N MET A 74 -5.00 -0.36 -12.24
CA MET A 74 -3.75 -0.28 -13.04
C MET A 74 -3.92 -0.54 -14.55
N THR A 75 -5.12 -0.93 -15.00
CA THR A 75 -5.44 -1.04 -16.42
C THR A 75 -5.81 0.32 -17.00
N GLY A 76 -5.32 0.66 -18.19
CA GLY A 76 -5.73 1.87 -18.91
C GLY A 76 -4.65 2.94 -19.07
N VAL A 77 -3.44 2.73 -18.52
CA VAL A 77 -2.28 3.62 -18.79
C VAL A 77 -2.00 3.74 -20.30
N GLU A 78 -2.23 2.64 -21.03
CA GLU A 78 -2.12 2.54 -22.49
C GLU A 78 -3.09 3.48 -23.23
N GLN A 79 -4.16 3.92 -22.54
CA GLN A 79 -5.21 4.79 -23.08
C GLN A 79 -5.00 6.26 -22.70
N LEU A 80 -4.01 6.56 -21.84
CA LEU A 80 -3.68 7.92 -21.43
C LEU A 80 -2.89 8.63 -22.53
N LYS A 81 -3.20 9.91 -22.77
CA LYS A 81 -2.59 10.68 -23.88
C LYS A 81 -1.10 10.92 -23.67
N THR A 82 -0.68 11.02 -22.41
CA THR A 82 0.67 11.33 -21.96
C THR A 82 1.38 10.10 -21.38
N GLY A 83 0.67 8.97 -21.23
CA GLY A 83 1.18 7.81 -20.47
C GLY A 83 1.39 8.10 -18.97
N SER A 84 0.85 9.21 -18.45
CA SER A 84 0.97 9.61 -17.05
C SER A 84 -0.38 9.60 -16.37
N TYR A 85 -0.44 8.95 -15.20
CA TYR A 85 -1.62 8.97 -14.33
C TYR A 85 -1.96 10.38 -13.80
N GLY A 86 -1.09 11.38 -13.97
CA GLY A 86 -1.41 12.78 -13.67
C GLY A 86 -2.58 13.35 -14.50
N GLU A 87 -3.01 12.68 -15.57
CA GLU A 87 -4.24 13.03 -16.31
C GLU A 87 -5.50 12.91 -15.47
N PHE A 88 -5.53 12.02 -14.47
CA PHE A 88 -6.64 11.85 -13.55
C PHE A 88 -6.71 12.96 -12.48
N LEU A 89 -5.63 13.74 -12.30
CA LEU A 89 -5.57 14.87 -11.34
C LEU A 89 -6.11 16.19 -11.94
N ARG A 90 -6.75 16.16 -13.11
CA ARG A 90 -7.39 17.33 -13.72
C ARG A 90 -8.90 17.16 -13.77
N THR A 91 -9.56 17.67 -12.74
CA THR A 91 -10.92 18.20 -12.79
C THR A 91 -11.03 19.41 -11.89
#